data_AF-A0A9X1MSM2-F1
#
_entry.id   AF-A0A9X1MSM2-F1
#
_cell.length_a   1.000
_cell.length_b   1.000
_cell.length_c   1.000
_cell.angle_alpha   90.00
_cell.angle_beta   90.00
_cell.angle_gamma   90.00
#
_symmetry.space_group_name_H-M   'P 1'
#
loop_
_entity.id
_entity.type
_entity.pdbx_description
1 polymer ?
#
loop_
_entity_poly.entity_id
_entity_poly.type
_entity_poly.pdbx_seq_one_letter_code
_entity_poly.pdbx_strand_id
1 'polypeptide(L)'
;MSDASSGNRNAYRIQDNSLGLAGFIVSVFGILTCGILSPIGLLLSIFGAFKQPRGLAILGIVNGVIGSIGLLIVGSFFAVGLLGLSAVADAVDKARRVQQASNLVCDFAEENERLPTVAEAQTLFAEIDPSGDRLRYEPGEAGNFTVVEAGSDNEFDTFDDLDLEENAFAPKENDEDSPIFDEAEDSGELMDKPAE
;
A
#
# COMPACT_ATOMS: atom_id res chain seq x y z
N MET A 1 -87.40 2.74 -2.75
CA MET A 1 -86.37 2.05 -3.55
C MET A 1 -85.11 2.89 -3.48
N SER A 2 -84.29 2.65 -2.46
CA SER A 2 -83.06 3.39 -2.18
C SER A 2 -82.07 2.38 -1.64
N ASP A 3 -81.33 1.74 -2.54
CA ASP A 3 -80.28 0.79 -2.20
C ASP A 3 -79.05 1.57 -1.74
N ALA A 4 -78.82 1.53 -0.43
CA ALA A 4 -77.60 2.00 0.20
C ALA A 4 -76.47 0.99 -0.09
N SER A 5 -75.79 1.19 -1.21
CA SER A 5 -74.49 0.56 -1.50
C SER A 5 -73.44 1.17 -0.56
N SER A 6 -73.37 0.63 0.66
CA SER A 6 -72.30 0.91 1.61
C SER A 6 -71.03 0.18 1.15
N GLY A 7 -70.30 0.81 0.23
CA GLY A 7 -68.98 0.37 -0.20
C GLY A 7 -68.03 0.30 0.99
N ASN A 8 -67.79 -0.92 1.47
CA ASN A 8 -66.76 -1.26 2.44
C ASN A 8 -65.39 -1.06 1.78
N ARG A 9 -64.94 0.19 1.73
CA ARG A 9 -63.55 0.55 1.41
C ARG A 9 -62.69 0.14 2.60
N ASN A 10 -62.39 -1.15 2.66
CA ASN A 10 -61.28 -1.67 3.46
C ASN A 10 -60.04 -0.92 3.00
N ALA A 11 -59.72 0.16 3.72
CA ALA A 11 -58.54 0.95 3.52
C ALA A 11 -57.35 0.04 3.82
N TYR A 12 -56.78 -0.52 2.75
CA TYR A 12 -55.51 -1.20 2.79
C TYR A 12 -54.46 -0.15 3.12
N ARG A 13 -54.32 0.21 4.41
CA ARG A 13 -53.21 1.01 4.88
C ARG A 13 -51.98 0.15 4.71
N ILE A 14 -51.26 0.37 3.61
CA ILE A 14 -49.91 -0.13 3.47
C ILE A 14 -49.15 0.40 4.68
N GLN A 15 -48.83 -0.51 5.59
CA GLN A 15 -48.12 -0.19 6.80
C GLN A 15 -46.65 -0.09 6.39
N ASP A 16 -46.25 1.12 6.00
CA ASP A 16 -44.93 1.39 5.44
C ASP A 16 -43.86 1.16 6.52
N ASN A 17 -43.08 0.09 6.35
CA ASN A 17 -41.93 -0.19 7.20
C ASN A 17 -40.71 0.55 6.67
N SER A 18 -40.81 1.88 6.67
CA SER A 18 -39.77 2.80 6.21
C SER A 18 -38.44 2.59 6.94
N LEU A 19 -38.49 2.19 8.21
CA LEU A 19 -37.30 1.91 9.02
C LEU A 19 -36.50 0.69 8.51
N GLY A 20 -37.20 -0.38 8.10
CA GLY A 20 -36.55 -1.59 7.57
C GLY A 20 -35.92 -1.35 6.20
N LEU A 21 -36.59 -0.57 5.34
CA LEU A 21 -36.06 -0.13 4.05
C LEU A 21 -34.80 0.74 4.22
N ALA A 22 -34.83 1.68 5.16
CA ALA A 22 -33.68 2.53 5.47
C ALA A 22 -32.46 1.70 5.92
N GLY A 23 -32.66 0.71 6.80
CA GLY A 23 -31.60 -0.20 7.23
C GLY A 23 -31.02 -1.04 6.07
N PHE A 24 -31.87 -1.51 5.15
CA PHE A 24 -31.42 -2.23 3.95
C PHE A 24 -30.58 -1.33 3.03
N ILE A 25 -31.08 -0.13 2.70
CA ILE A 25 -30.37 0.84 1.85
C ILE A 25 -29.02 1.20 2.46
N VAL A 26 -28.97 1.49 3.76
CA VAL A 26 -27.72 1.76 4.49
C VAL A 26 -26.76 0.57 4.42
N SER A 27 -27.25 -0.68 4.50
CA SER A 27 -26.38 -1.86 4.37
C SER A 27 -25.78 -1.99 2.97
N VAL A 28 -26.52 -1.65 1.91
CA VAL A 28 -26.04 -1.68 0.52
C VAL A 28 -24.98 -0.60 0.30
N PHE A 29 -25.22 0.62 0.79
CA PHE A 29 -24.20 1.67 0.78
C PHE A 29 -22.99 1.34 1.65
N GLY A 30 -23.17 0.58 2.73
CA GLY A 30 -22.08 0.07 3.58
C GLY A 30 -21.15 -0.90 2.84
N ILE A 31 -21.70 -1.75 1.96
CA ILE A 31 -20.90 -2.64 1.11
C ILE A 31 -20.14 -1.83 0.05
N LEU A 32 -20.79 -0.85 -0.57
CA LEU A 32 -20.18 0.04 -1.57
C LEU A 32 -19.05 0.92 -1.00
N THR A 33 -19.09 1.25 0.30
CA THR A 33 -18.07 2.05 1.00
C THR A 33 -16.98 1.21 1.67
N CYS A 34 -16.75 -0.03 1.18
CA CYS A 34 -15.76 -0.97 1.73
C CYS A 34 -15.97 -1.29 3.22
N GLY A 35 -17.21 -1.31 3.69
CA GLY A 35 -17.55 -1.85 5.00
C GLY A 35 -17.47 -0.86 6.17
N ILE A 36 -17.00 0.38 5.97
CA ILE A 36 -16.90 1.38 7.07
C ILE A 36 -18.27 1.63 7.73
N LEU A 37 -19.37 1.61 6.97
CA LEU A 37 -20.74 1.75 7.50
C LEU A 37 -21.41 0.42 7.92
N SER A 38 -20.77 -0.72 7.68
CA SER A 38 -21.31 -2.06 7.97
C SER A 38 -21.74 -2.27 9.44
N PRO A 39 -20.93 -1.90 10.46
CA PRO A 39 -21.34 -2.09 11.86
C PRO A 39 -22.54 -1.21 12.27
N ILE A 40 -22.65 -0.01 11.70
CA ILE A 40 -23.79 0.89 11.92
C ILE A 40 -25.06 0.33 11.26
N GLY A 41 -24.94 -0.17 10.03
CA GLY A 41 -26.04 -0.84 9.32
C GLY A 41 -26.55 -2.09 10.04
N LEU A 42 -25.62 -2.89 10.61
CA LEU A 42 -25.95 -4.07 11.40
C LEU A 42 -26.69 -3.72 12.70
N LEU A 43 -26.24 -2.67 13.42
CA LEU A 43 -26.91 -2.17 14.62
C LEU A 43 -28.33 -1.68 14.31
N LEU A 44 -28.52 -0.90 13.24
CA LEU A 44 -29.85 -0.45 12.82
C LEU A 44 -30.76 -1.61 12.39
N SER A 45 -30.20 -2.64 11.75
CA SER A 45 -30.94 -3.84 11.35
C SER A 45 -31.40 -4.67 12.56
N ILE A 46 -30.56 -4.81 13.60
CA ILE A 46 -30.92 -5.46 14.86
C ILE A 46 -32.05 -4.72 15.57
N PHE A 47 -31.99 -3.39 15.65
CA PHE A 47 -33.07 -2.59 16.25
C PHE A 47 -34.37 -2.67 15.43
N GLY A 48 -34.28 -2.76 14.11
CA GLY A 48 -35.43 -2.95 13.21
C GLY A 48 -36.11 -4.32 13.37
N ALA A 49 -35.38 -5.36 13.76
CA ALA A 49 -35.91 -6.72 13.94
C ALA A 49 -36.95 -6.85 15.07
N PHE A 50 -36.99 -5.89 16.00
CA PHE A 50 -37.96 -5.89 17.11
C PHE A 50 -39.37 -5.43 16.71
N LYS A 51 -39.60 -4.98 15.47
CA LYS A 51 -40.94 -4.63 14.94
C LYS A 51 -41.34 -5.55 13.78
N GLN A 52 -42.57 -6.08 13.81
CA GLN A 52 -43.15 -6.79 12.65
C GLN A 52 -43.32 -5.80 11.50
N PRO A 53 -43.01 -6.15 10.23
CA PRO A 53 -42.81 -7.48 9.63
C PRO A 53 -41.34 -7.92 9.55
N ARG A 54 -41.11 -9.20 9.85
CA ARG A 54 -39.77 -9.77 10.14
C ARG A 54 -38.90 -10.04 8.91
N GLY A 55 -39.46 -10.04 7.69
CA GLY A 55 -38.75 -10.47 6.47
C GLY A 55 -37.58 -9.56 6.06
N LEU A 56 -37.76 -8.24 6.15
CA LEU A 56 -36.72 -7.27 5.79
C LEU A 56 -35.57 -7.24 6.80
N ALA A 57 -35.86 -7.48 8.07
CA ALA A 57 -34.83 -7.55 9.12
C ALA A 57 -33.89 -8.75 8.92
N ILE A 58 -34.43 -9.90 8.51
CA ILE A 58 -33.63 -11.11 8.25
C ILE A 58 -32.65 -10.86 7.08
N LEU A 59 -33.09 -10.19 6.01
CA LEU A 59 -32.21 -9.83 4.89
C LEU A 59 -31.07 -8.90 5.32
N GLY A 60 -31.36 -7.91 6.18
CA GLY A 60 -30.35 -7.02 6.73
C GLY A 60 -29.33 -7.74 7.61
N ILE A 61 -29.76 -8.73 8.40
CA ILE A 61 -28.85 -9.56 9.21
C ILE A 61 -27.96 -10.44 8.32
N VAL A 62 -28.53 -11.11 7.30
CA VAL A 62 -27.75 -11.95 6.37
C VAL A 62 -26.72 -11.11 5.62
N ASN A 63 -27.15 -9.95 5.10
CA ASN A 63 -26.25 -9.04 4.38
C ASN A 63 -25.19 -8.44 5.31
N GLY A 64 -25.55 -8.12 6.56
CA GLY A 64 -24.63 -7.65 7.59
C GLY A 64 -23.59 -8.69 7.98
N VAL A 65 -23.96 -9.97 8.10
CA VAL A 65 -23.02 -11.06 8.37
C VAL A 65 -22.05 -11.26 7.21
N ILE A 66 -22.56 -11.32 5.97
CA ILE A 66 -21.71 -11.43 4.76
C ILE A 66 -20.75 -10.24 4.67
N GLY A 67 -21.26 -9.01 4.89
CA GLY A 67 -20.45 -7.80 4.90
C GLY A 67 -19.40 -7.79 6.02
N SER A 68 -19.72 -8.30 7.21
CA SER A 68 -18.78 -8.39 8.33
C SER A 68 -17.65 -9.39 8.04
N ILE A 69 -17.97 -10.54 7.44
CA ILE A 69 -16.95 -11.51 7.00
C ILE A 69 -16.05 -10.89 5.93
N GLY A 70 -16.63 -10.19 4.95
CA GLY A 70 -15.87 -9.47 3.93
C GLY A 70 -14.93 -8.43 4.53
N LEU A 71 -15.42 -7.64 5.49
CA LEU A 71 -14.62 -6.63 6.20
C LEU A 71 -13.48 -7.25 7.00
N LEU A 72 -13.69 -8.41 7.65
CA LEU A 72 -12.62 -9.12 8.33
C LEU A 72 -11.53 -9.58 7.36
N ILE A 73 -11.88 -10.12 6.20
CA ILE A 73 -10.89 -10.56 5.21
C ILE A 73 -10.12 -9.37 4.65
N VAL A 74 -10.82 -8.37 4.10
CA VAL A 74 -10.20 -7.16 3.51
C VAL A 74 -9.42 -6.38 4.56
N GLY A 75 -9.99 -6.21 5.76
CA GLY A 75 -9.33 -5.53 6.88
C GLY A 75 -8.08 -6.26 7.35
N SER A 76 -8.08 -7.60 7.35
CA SER A 76 -6.87 -8.39 7.68
C SER A 76 -5.79 -8.21 6.62
N PHE A 77 -6.14 -8.29 5.33
CA PHE A 77 -5.18 -8.05 4.25
C PHE A 77 -4.64 -6.62 4.28
N PHE A 78 -5.49 -5.63 4.54
CA PHE A 78 -5.09 -4.24 4.66
C PHE A 78 -4.14 -4.04 5.85
N ALA A 79 -4.46 -4.62 7.01
CA ALA A 79 -3.60 -4.55 8.19
C ALA A 79 -2.22 -5.20 7.96
N VAL A 80 -2.18 -6.37 7.33
CA VAL A 80 -0.92 -7.04 6.96
C VAL A 80 -0.13 -6.22 5.93
N GLY A 81 -0.81 -5.67 4.92
CA GLY A 81 -0.18 -4.79 3.93
C GLY A 81 0.40 -3.52 4.55
N LEU A 82 -0.30 -2.92 5.53
CA LEU A 82 0.17 -1.73 6.22
C LEU A 82 1.41 -2.02 7.09
N LEU A 83 1.44 -3.18 7.75
CA LEU A 83 2.63 -3.61 8.51
C LEU A 83 3.83 -3.87 7.59
N GLY A 84 3.59 -4.45 6.41
CA GLY A 84 4.65 -4.70 5.42
C GLY A 84 5.29 -3.43 4.84
N LEU A 85 4.52 -2.34 4.71
CA LEU A 85 5.02 -1.06 4.19
C LEU A 85 6.16 -0.46 5.01
N SER A 86 6.13 -0.62 6.34
CA SER A 86 7.19 -0.09 7.22
C SER A 86 8.54 -0.79 6.98
N ALA A 87 8.54 -2.12 6.86
CA ALA A 87 9.74 -2.89 6.57
C ALA A 87 10.34 -2.54 5.19
N VAL A 88 9.49 -2.24 4.20
CA VAL A 88 9.95 -1.80 2.87
C VAL A 88 10.59 -0.41 2.94
N ALA A 89 10.00 0.52 3.70
CA ALA A 89 10.57 1.86 3.87
C ALA A 89 11.97 1.79 4.50
N ASP A 90 12.13 1.01 5.56
CA ASP A 90 13.42 0.82 6.22
C ASP A 90 14.46 0.20 5.25
N ALA A 91 14.09 -0.81 4.48
CA ALA A 91 14.97 -1.43 3.48
C ALA A 91 15.40 -0.45 2.38
N VAL A 92 14.49 0.41 1.90
CA VAL A 92 14.80 1.45 0.90
C VAL A 92 15.77 2.48 1.47
N ASP A 93 15.57 2.91 2.73
CA ASP A 93 16.46 3.88 3.36
C ASP A 93 17.85 3.30 3.62
N LYS A 94 17.96 2.03 4.03
CA LYS A 94 19.24 1.30 4.14
C LYS A 94 19.97 1.27 2.79
N ALA A 95 19.29 0.85 1.72
CA ALA A 95 19.86 0.80 0.38
C ALA A 95 20.34 2.17 -0.12
N ARG A 96 19.58 3.23 0.16
CA ARG A 96 19.99 4.60 -0.19
C ARG A 96 21.26 5.04 0.53
N ARG A 97 21.40 4.73 1.82
CA ARG A 97 22.61 5.08 2.59
C ARG A 97 23.84 4.36 2.06
N VAL A 98 23.73 3.05 1.81
CA VAL A 98 24.82 2.25 1.23
C VAL A 98 25.22 2.79 -0.14
N GLN A 99 24.25 3.11 -1.01
CA GLN A 99 24.53 3.68 -2.32
C GLN A 99 25.22 5.05 -2.22
N GLN A 100 24.73 5.94 -1.35
CA GLN A 100 25.34 7.25 -1.13
C GLN A 100 26.78 7.12 -0.61
N ALA A 101 27.02 6.21 0.33
CA ALA A 101 28.33 5.94 0.87
C ALA A 101 29.28 5.38 -0.20
N SER A 102 28.79 4.49 -1.06
CA SER A 102 29.56 3.97 -2.20
C SER A 102 29.94 5.06 -3.19
N ASN A 103 28.99 5.95 -3.52
CA ASN A 103 29.26 7.09 -4.39
C ASN A 103 30.35 8.01 -3.80
N LEU A 104 30.34 8.29 -2.49
CA LEU A 104 31.39 9.09 -1.85
C LEU A 104 32.78 8.42 -1.95
N VAL A 105 32.84 7.09 -1.83
CA VAL A 105 34.09 6.34 -2.01
C VAL A 105 34.57 6.42 -3.45
N CYS A 106 33.68 6.27 -4.42
CA CYS A 106 33.97 6.39 -5.85
C CYS A 106 34.44 7.80 -6.21
N ASP A 107 33.76 8.84 -5.73
CA ASP A 107 34.14 10.24 -5.95
C ASP A 107 35.52 10.54 -5.35
N PHE A 108 35.79 10.06 -4.13
CA PHE A 108 37.11 10.17 -3.52
C PHE A 108 38.18 9.47 -4.35
N ALA A 109 37.88 8.26 -4.86
CA ALA A 109 38.81 7.47 -5.65
C ALA A 109 39.10 8.10 -7.01
N GLU A 110 38.11 8.72 -7.64
CA GLU A 110 38.24 9.48 -8.88
C GLU A 110 39.11 10.73 -8.66
N GLU A 111 38.91 11.47 -7.57
CA GLU A 111 39.68 12.68 -7.26
C GLU A 111 41.14 12.38 -6.87
N ASN A 112 41.38 11.28 -6.15
CA ASN A 112 42.69 10.98 -5.55
C ASN A 112 43.48 9.88 -6.28
N GLU A 113 42.92 9.29 -7.33
CA GLU A 113 43.48 8.13 -8.07
C GLU A 113 43.82 6.93 -7.15
N ARG A 114 43.14 6.80 -6.01
CA ARG A 114 43.32 5.73 -5.02
C ARG A 114 42.06 5.52 -4.19
N LEU A 115 41.83 4.32 -3.70
CA LEU A 115 40.78 4.07 -2.70
C LEU A 115 41.09 4.81 -1.37
N PRO A 116 40.05 5.25 -0.64
CA PRO A 116 40.22 5.78 0.70
C PRO A 116 40.73 4.70 1.65
N THR A 117 41.53 5.10 2.63
CA THR A 117 41.80 4.25 3.80
C THR A 117 40.55 4.11 4.66
N VAL A 118 40.50 3.08 5.52
CA VAL A 118 39.35 2.86 6.42
C VAL A 118 39.01 4.11 7.26
N ALA A 119 40.03 4.83 7.75
CA ALA A 119 39.81 6.05 8.54
C ALA A 119 39.29 7.23 7.69
N GLU A 120 39.73 7.36 6.45
CA GLU A 120 39.22 8.36 5.50
C GLU A 120 37.77 8.06 5.13
N ALA A 121 37.46 6.79 4.81
CA ALA A 121 36.10 6.35 4.51
C ALA A 121 35.14 6.62 5.69
N GLN A 122 35.55 6.33 6.92
CA GLN A 122 34.74 6.65 8.10
C GLN A 122 34.47 8.15 8.25
N THR A 123 35.41 8.99 7.84
CA THR A 123 35.24 10.45 7.86
C THR A 123 34.24 10.89 6.78
N LEU A 124 34.27 10.27 5.59
CA LEU A 124 33.29 10.50 4.54
C LEU A 124 31.89 10.07 4.99
N PHE A 125 31.78 8.92 5.66
CA PHE A 125 30.49 8.37 6.11
C PHE A 125 29.84 9.19 7.22
N ALA A 126 30.61 10.00 7.97
CA ALA A 126 30.07 10.87 9.00
C ALA A 126 29.09 11.93 8.46
N GLU A 127 29.11 12.22 7.15
CA GLU A 127 28.13 13.09 6.49
C GLU A 127 26.76 12.42 6.34
N ILE A 128 26.74 11.11 6.09
CA ILE A 128 25.53 10.31 5.88
C ILE A 128 24.98 9.79 7.21
N ASP A 129 25.87 9.26 8.04
CA ASP A 129 25.57 8.72 9.36
C ASP A 129 26.46 9.38 10.43
N PRO A 130 25.99 10.48 11.03
CA PRO A 130 26.73 11.19 12.07
C PRO A 130 27.02 10.35 13.32
N SER A 131 26.30 9.25 13.52
CA SER A 131 26.59 8.32 14.63
C SER A 131 27.85 7.51 14.35
N GLY A 132 28.15 7.25 13.08
CA GLY A 132 29.35 6.55 12.63
C GLY A 132 29.37 5.06 12.96
N ASP A 133 28.27 4.51 13.46
CA ASP A 133 28.24 3.12 13.95
C ASP A 133 27.59 2.17 12.94
N ARG A 134 26.93 2.69 11.90
CA ARG A 134 26.10 1.88 11.00
C ARG A 134 26.78 1.51 9.70
N LEU A 135 27.74 2.30 9.23
CA LEU A 135 28.44 2.05 7.97
C LEU A 135 29.88 1.60 8.22
N ARG A 136 30.30 0.54 7.53
CA ARG A 136 31.67 0.00 7.56
C ARG A 136 32.22 -0.09 6.15
N TYR A 137 33.45 0.36 5.99
CA TYR A 137 34.20 0.25 4.74
C TYR A 137 35.17 -0.92 4.79
N GLU A 138 35.11 -1.79 3.80
CA GLU A 138 35.99 -2.95 3.65
C GLU A 138 36.75 -2.85 2.33
N PRO A 139 38.06 -2.55 2.35
CA PRO A 139 38.85 -2.49 1.12
C PRO A 139 39.04 -3.91 0.56
N GLY A 140 38.73 -4.08 -0.72
CA GLY A 140 38.98 -5.30 -1.48
C GLY A 140 40.28 -5.24 -2.29
N GLU A 141 40.47 -6.24 -3.15
CA GLU A 141 41.61 -6.30 -4.07
C GLU A 141 41.30 -5.59 -5.39
N ALA A 142 42.34 -5.13 -6.10
CA ALA A 142 42.25 -4.62 -7.48
C ALA A 142 41.22 -3.48 -7.72
N GLY A 143 40.97 -2.64 -6.72
CA GLY A 143 40.00 -1.54 -6.84
C GLY A 143 38.60 -1.88 -6.33
N ASN A 144 38.35 -3.13 -5.97
CA ASN A 144 37.11 -3.52 -5.32
C ASN A 144 37.06 -2.99 -3.90
N PHE A 145 35.86 -2.70 -3.42
CA PHE A 145 35.56 -2.41 -2.04
C PHE A 145 34.13 -2.81 -1.73
N THR A 146 33.85 -2.98 -0.45
CA THR A 146 32.51 -3.27 0.05
C THR A 146 32.12 -2.21 1.07
N VAL A 147 30.90 -1.70 0.94
CA VAL A 147 30.25 -0.88 1.96
C VAL A 147 29.18 -1.73 2.63
N VAL A 148 29.26 -1.87 3.95
CA VAL A 148 28.33 -2.66 4.76
C VAL A 148 27.53 -1.75 5.68
N GLU A 149 26.21 -1.92 5.72
CA GLU A 149 25.34 -1.30 6.74
C GLU A 149 24.92 -2.34 7.79
N ALA A 150 25.16 -2.06 9.08
CA ALA A 150 24.96 -2.94 10.25
C ALA A 150 23.47 -3.18 10.61
N GLY A 151 22.56 -2.85 9.72
CA GLY A 151 21.14 -3.08 9.93
C GLY A 151 20.49 -2.28 11.07
N SER A 152 19.48 -2.91 11.66
CA SER A 152 18.61 -2.33 12.69
C SER A 152 19.15 -2.55 14.11
N ASP A 153 19.94 -3.60 14.33
CA ASP A 153 20.58 -3.89 15.61
C ASP A 153 21.93 -3.16 15.80
N ASN A 154 22.50 -2.62 14.71
CA ASN A 154 23.82 -2.01 14.65
C ASN A 154 24.95 -2.99 15.01
N GLU A 155 24.73 -4.28 14.75
CA GLU A 155 25.73 -5.32 14.88
C GLU A 155 26.07 -5.82 13.46
N PHE A 156 27.34 -5.68 13.09
CA PHE A 156 27.82 -6.23 11.83
C PHE A 156 27.94 -7.76 11.89
N ASP A 157 27.98 -8.37 10.71
CA ASP A 157 28.04 -9.80 10.45
C ASP A 157 26.76 -10.53 10.92
N THR A 158 25.61 -9.85 10.80
CA THR A 158 24.27 -10.34 11.14
C THR A 158 23.41 -10.56 9.88
N PHE A 159 22.16 -11.01 10.05
CA PHE A 159 21.29 -11.34 8.91
C PHE A 159 20.66 -10.12 8.24
N ASP A 160 20.56 -8.98 8.93
CA ASP A 160 19.93 -7.77 8.42
C ASP A 160 20.92 -6.71 7.93
N ASP A 161 22.19 -7.11 7.80
CA ASP A 161 23.22 -6.36 7.12
C ASP A 161 22.92 -6.21 5.63
N LEU A 162 23.34 -5.08 5.09
CA LEU A 162 23.29 -4.83 3.65
C LEU A 162 24.70 -4.48 3.15
N ASP A 163 25.26 -5.38 2.35
CA ASP A 163 26.54 -5.21 1.68
C ASP A 163 26.37 -4.83 0.21
N LEU A 164 27.18 -3.89 -0.25
CA LEU A 164 27.31 -3.53 -1.67
C LEU A 164 28.79 -3.59 -2.05
N GLU A 165 29.14 -4.54 -2.91
CA GLU A 165 30.47 -4.64 -3.51
C GLU A 165 30.50 -3.81 -4.80
N GLU A 166 31.43 -2.86 -4.87
CA GLU A 166 31.67 -2.04 -6.05
C GLU A 166 33.17 -2.06 -6.43
N ASN A 167 33.47 -1.74 -7.68
CA ASN A 167 34.84 -1.54 -8.14
C ASN A 167 35.00 -0.09 -8.61
N ALA A 168 35.77 0.70 -7.86
CA ALA A 168 35.95 2.13 -8.11
C ALA A 168 36.66 2.42 -9.45
N PHE A 169 37.42 1.46 -9.98
CA PHE A 169 38.19 1.61 -11.22
C PHE A 169 37.65 0.77 -12.37
N ALA A 170 36.53 0.08 -12.17
CA ALA A 170 35.86 -0.55 -13.29
C ALA A 170 35.41 0.56 -14.25
N PRO A 171 35.64 0.38 -15.57
CA PRO A 171 35.06 1.30 -16.53
C PRO A 171 33.55 1.28 -16.30
N LYS A 172 32.95 2.46 -16.04
CA LYS A 172 31.49 2.61 -15.97
C LYS A 172 30.94 1.97 -17.25
N GLU A 173 30.26 0.84 -17.13
CA GLU A 173 29.55 0.28 -18.28
C GLU A 173 28.64 1.41 -18.74
N ASN A 174 28.86 1.91 -19.95
CA ASN A 174 28.08 3.03 -20.46
C ASN A 174 26.63 2.58 -20.48
N ASP A 175 25.80 3.09 -19.56
CA ASP A 175 24.36 2.86 -19.49
C ASP A 175 23.61 3.32 -20.76
N GLU A 176 24.32 3.83 -21.77
CA GLU A 176 23.80 4.22 -23.08
C GLU A 176 23.21 3.05 -23.90
N ASP A 177 23.47 1.79 -23.52
CA ASP A 177 22.83 0.61 -24.14
C ASP A 177 21.67 0.03 -23.32
N SER A 178 21.26 0.70 -22.22
CA SER A 178 19.99 0.35 -21.59
C SER A 178 18.90 0.55 -22.64
N PRO A 179 18.08 -0.49 -22.95
CA PRO A 179 17.07 -0.38 -23.98
C PRO A 179 16.18 0.78 -23.55
N ILE A 180 16.27 1.87 -24.31
CA ILE A 180 15.30 2.95 -24.27
C ILE A 180 13.98 2.21 -24.45
N PHE A 181 13.25 2.06 -23.34
CA PHE A 181 11.84 1.74 -23.40
C PHE A 181 11.25 2.99 -24.05
N ASP A 182 11.29 3.02 -25.38
CA ASP A 182 10.44 3.85 -26.19
C ASP A 182 9.04 3.46 -25.74
N GLU A 183 8.52 4.21 -24.77
CA GLU A 183 7.09 4.32 -24.51
C GLU A 183 6.51 4.75 -25.86
N ALA A 184 6.16 3.76 -26.65
CA ALA A 184 5.33 3.93 -27.82
C ALA A 184 4.03 4.51 -27.29
N GLU A 185 3.95 5.85 -27.29
CA GLU A 185 2.72 6.60 -27.28
C GLU A 185 1.90 6.05 -28.46
N ASP A 186 1.05 5.07 -28.17
CA ASP A 186 -0.07 4.65 -29.00
C ASP A 186 -1.08 5.81 -29.01
N SER A 187 -0.71 6.87 -29.74
CA SER A 187 -1.60 7.97 -30.08
C SER A 187 -2.65 7.40 -31.03
N GLY A 188 -3.70 6.82 -30.46
CA GLY A 188 -4.89 6.37 -31.15
C GLY A 188 -5.52 7.52 -31.93
N GLU A 189 -5.09 7.66 -33.18
CA GLU A 189 -5.66 8.56 -34.16
C GLU A 189 -7.07 8.04 -34.50
N LEU A 190 -8.07 8.64 -33.87
CA LEU A 190 -9.49 8.45 -34.13
C LEU A 190 -9.79 8.86 -35.57
N MET A 191 -9.76 7.86 -36.45
CA MET A 191 -10.12 7.98 -37.86
C MET A 191 -11.61 8.29 -37.98
N ASP A 192 -11.92 9.56 -38.22
CA ASP A 192 -13.25 10.08 -38.49
C ASP A 192 -13.75 9.53 -39.83
N LYS A 193 -14.77 8.66 -39.80
CA LYS A 193 -15.41 8.12 -41.00
C LYS A 193 -16.39 9.15 -41.57
N PRO A 194 -16.20 9.65 -42.80
CA PRO A 194 -17.26 10.40 -43.45
C PRO A 194 -18.42 9.47 -43.79
N ALA A 195 -19.62 9.88 -43.39
CA ALA A 195 -20.86 9.27 -43.83
C ALA A 195 -21.15 9.72 -45.26
N GLU A 196 -21.18 8.79 -46.21
CA GLU A 196 -22.00 8.85 -47.44
C GLU A 196 -22.12 7.45 -48.07
#